data_AF-A0A6J6LC42-F1
#
_entry.id   AF-A0A6J6LC42-F1
#
_cell.length_a   1.000
_cell.length_b   1.000
_cell.length_c   1.000
_cell.angle_alpha   90.00
_cell.angle_beta   90.00
_cell.angle_gamma   90.00
#
_symmetry.space_group_name_H-M   'P 1'
#
loop_
_entity.id
_entity.type
_entity.pdbx_description
1 polymer ?
#
loop_
_entity_poly.entity_id
_entity_poly.type
_entity_poly.pdbx_seq_one_letter_code
_entity_poly.pdbx_strand_id
1 'polypeptide(L)'
;MPLYVVRHAHAGSRSAWLEDDRLRPLSDKGWLQAKAIAERIAPLGPSVLLTSPYLRCQQTLEPLGELCGLTVQHDARLEEDSPLERSLAAIEDAPDNAVLCSHGDVIPDFINGLIRRGMDMHNSPLALRKASAFVLHHVNGLFTHAEYWEPPAFQSN
;
A
#
# COMPACT_ATOMS: atom_id res chain seq x y z
N MET A 1 6.84 -13.89 8.21
CA MET A 1 6.78 -13.74 6.73
C MET A 1 6.49 -12.25 6.44
N PRO A 2 6.86 -11.61 5.30
CA PRO A 2 6.69 -10.16 5.23
C PRO A 2 5.24 -9.70 5.06
N LEU A 3 5.00 -8.40 5.32
CA LEU A 3 3.81 -7.67 4.86
C LEU A 3 4.19 -6.76 3.69
N TYR A 4 3.25 -6.54 2.77
CA TYR A 4 3.43 -5.64 1.64
C TYR A 4 2.53 -4.42 1.79
N VAL A 5 3.11 -3.24 1.97
CA VAL A 5 2.37 -1.99 2.15
C VAL A 5 2.51 -1.14 0.88
N VAL A 6 1.43 -1.03 0.12
CA VAL A 6 1.38 -0.35 -1.17
C VAL A 6 0.78 1.05 -1.01
N ARG A 7 1.47 2.08 -1.49
CA ARG A 7 0.82 3.38 -1.71
C ARG A 7 -0.05 3.28 -2.95
N HIS A 8 -1.29 3.75 -2.87
CA HIS A 8 -2.21 3.74 -4.02
C HIS A 8 -1.57 4.28 -5.31
N ALA A 9 -2.00 3.75 -6.45
CA ALA A 9 -1.52 4.13 -7.76
C ALA A 9 -2.03 5.52 -8.21
N HIS A 10 -1.60 5.96 -9.37
CA HIS A 10 -1.93 7.29 -9.88
C HIS A 10 -3.44 7.48 -10.12
N ALA A 11 -4.05 8.42 -9.41
CA ALA A 11 -5.49 8.72 -9.43
C ALA A 11 -5.82 10.11 -10.00
N GLY A 12 -5.05 10.57 -10.99
CA GLY A 12 -5.21 11.92 -11.54
C GLY A 12 -4.89 13.05 -10.54
N SER A 13 -5.41 14.24 -10.83
CA SER A 13 -5.26 15.42 -9.98
C SER A 13 -6.44 15.55 -9.01
N ARG A 14 -6.13 15.78 -7.74
CA ARG A 14 -7.13 16.06 -6.70
C ARG A 14 -7.89 17.36 -6.97
N SER A 15 -7.21 18.41 -7.42
CA SER A 15 -7.83 19.73 -7.66
C SER A 15 -8.74 19.77 -8.88
N ALA A 16 -8.63 18.81 -9.79
CA ALA A 16 -9.47 18.71 -10.98
C ALA A 16 -10.69 17.79 -10.76
N TRP A 17 -10.81 17.17 -9.58
CA TRP A 17 -11.93 16.30 -9.23
C TRP A 17 -13.02 17.10 -8.54
N LEU A 18 -14.25 16.98 -9.04
CA LEU A 18 -15.37 17.82 -8.63
C LEU A 18 -16.32 17.13 -7.64
N GLU A 19 -16.20 15.82 -7.49
CA GLU A 19 -17.01 15.02 -6.59
C GLU A 19 -16.26 14.75 -5.27
N ASP A 20 -16.84 13.89 -4.42
CA ASP A 20 -16.15 13.39 -3.24
C ASP A 20 -14.81 12.74 -3.63
N ASP A 21 -13.70 13.19 -3.03
CA ASP A 21 -12.36 12.67 -3.29
C ASP A 21 -12.23 11.18 -2.96
N ARG A 22 -13.07 10.66 -2.05
CA ARG A 22 -13.14 9.23 -1.73
C ARG A 22 -13.50 8.38 -2.95
N LEU A 23 -14.25 8.94 -3.89
CA LEU A 23 -14.72 8.30 -5.11
C LEU A 23 -13.78 8.52 -6.30
N ARG A 24 -12.67 9.24 -6.13
CA ARG A 24 -11.74 9.50 -7.22
C ARG A 24 -11.05 8.21 -7.69
N PRO A 25 -11.21 7.80 -8.96
CA PRO A 25 -10.66 6.55 -9.47
C PRO A 25 -9.19 6.68 -9.85
N LEU A 26 -8.57 5.54 -10.11
CA LEU A 26 -7.31 5.49 -10.84
C LEU A 26 -7.46 6.09 -12.24
N SER A 27 -6.42 6.81 -12.66
CA SER A 27 -6.23 7.18 -14.07
C SER A 27 -5.71 5.98 -14.88
N ASP A 28 -5.66 6.09 -16.21
CA ASP A 28 -5.07 5.06 -17.09
C ASP A 28 -3.66 4.66 -16.67
N LYS A 29 -2.81 5.64 -16.34
CA LYS A 29 -1.48 5.41 -15.78
C LYS A 29 -1.53 4.62 -14.47
N GLY A 30 -2.52 4.90 -13.63
CA GLY A 30 -2.74 4.22 -12.35
C GLY A 30 -3.12 2.76 -12.56
N TRP A 31 -3.95 2.46 -13.56
CA TRP A 31 -4.29 1.08 -13.92
C TRP A 31 -3.08 0.30 -14.42
N LEU A 32 -2.20 0.90 -15.23
CA LEU A 32 -0.93 0.27 -15.61
C LEU A 32 -0.07 -0.04 -14.39
N GLN A 33 0.03 0.91 -13.45
CA GLN A 33 0.74 0.72 -12.18
C GLN A 33 0.14 -0.42 -11.35
N ALA A 34 -1.18 -0.46 -11.20
CA ALA A 34 -1.89 -1.49 -10.43
C ALA A 34 -1.64 -2.89 -11.00
N LYS A 35 -1.69 -3.05 -12.32
CA LYS A 35 -1.36 -4.32 -13.01
C LYS A 35 0.09 -4.74 -12.76
N ALA A 36 1.04 -3.83 -12.88
CA ALA A 36 2.44 -4.14 -12.64
C ALA A 36 2.75 -4.46 -11.17
N ILE A 37 2.07 -3.81 -10.21
CA ILE A 37 2.12 -4.19 -8.78
C ILE A 37 1.61 -5.62 -8.61
N ALA A 38 0.47 -5.95 -9.23
CA ALA A 38 -0.15 -7.25 -9.13
C ALA A 38 0.77 -8.36 -9.68
N GLU A 39 1.34 -8.17 -10.87
CA GLU A 39 2.30 -9.10 -11.49
C GLU A 39 3.54 -9.33 -10.61
N ARG A 40 4.00 -8.30 -9.90
CA ARG A 40 5.16 -8.40 -9.00
C ARG A 40 4.85 -9.12 -7.69
N ILE A 41 3.67 -8.90 -7.11
CA ILE A 41 3.32 -9.42 -5.78
C ILE A 41 2.65 -10.80 -5.86
N ALA A 42 1.86 -11.09 -6.90
CA ALA A 42 1.12 -12.36 -7.02
C ALA A 42 2.00 -13.62 -6.87
N PRO A 43 3.22 -13.69 -7.45
CA PRO A 43 4.10 -14.85 -7.27
C PRO A 43 4.59 -15.08 -5.83
N LEU A 44 4.44 -14.08 -4.94
CA LEU A 44 4.89 -14.14 -3.55
C LEU A 44 3.85 -14.77 -2.62
N GLY A 45 2.67 -15.13 -3.14
CA GLY A 45 1.61 -15.81 -2.40
C GLY A 45 0.98 -14.94 -1.32
N PRO A 46 0.35 -13.79 -1.68
CA PRO A 46 -0.35 -12.97 -0.71
C PRO A 46 -1.49 -13.75 -0.04
N SER A 47 -1.70 -13.51 1.25
CA SER A 47 -2.71 -14.23 2.05
C SER A 47 -4.05 -13.51 2.09
N VAL A 48 -4.02 -12.17 2.13
CA VAL A 48 -5.20 -11.29 2.20
C VAL A 48 -4.88 -9.93 1.59
N LEU A 49 -5.89 -9.28 1.05
CA LEU A 49 -5.82 -7.93 0.50
C LEU A 49 -6.65 -6.98 1.37
N LEU A 50 -5.98 -6.07 2.08
CA LEU A 50 -6.60 -5.03 2.91
C LEU A 50 -6.38 -3.67 2.26
N THR A 51 -7.37 -2.78 2.30
CA THR A 51 -7.24 -1.48 1.64
C THR A 51 -8.01 -0.40 2.37
N SER A 52 -7.55 0.84 2.25
CA SER A 52 -8.41 1.99 2.51
C SER A 52 -9.70 1.90 1.67
N PRO A 53 -10.88 2.26 2.21
CA PRO A 53 -12.13 2.32 1.44
C PRO A 53 -12.16 3.38 0.34
N TYR A 54 -11.08 4.15 0.12
CA TYR A 54 -11.00 5.09 -0.99
C TYR A 54 -10.87 4.33 -2.31
N LEU A 55 -11.65 4.72 -3.33
CA LEU A 55 -11.77 3.97 -4.58
C LEU A 55 -10.41 3.70 -5.24
N ARG A 56 -9.52 4.70 -5.28
CA ARG A 56 -8.15 4.56 -5.78
C ARG A 56 -7.32 3.47 -5.08
N CYS A 57 -7.52 3.26 -3.78
CA CYS A 57 -6.80 2.23 -3.03
C CYS A 57 -7.38 0.84 -3.34
N GLN A 58 -8.70 0.74 -3.46
CA GLN A 58 -9.39 -0.49 -3.87
C GLN A 58 -8.92 -0.93 -5.27
N GLN A 59 -9.03 -0.03 -6.24
CA GLN A 59 -8.62 -0.26 -7.63
C GLN A 59 -7.12 -0.54 -7.80
N THR A 60 -6.28 -0.10 -6.85
CA THR A 60 -4.84 -0.45 -6.87
C THR A 60 -4.62 -1.94 -6.62
N LEU A 61 -5.47 -2.58 -5.82
CA LEU A 61 -5.35 -4.00 -5.45
C LEU A 61 -6.28 -4.92 -6.24
N GLU A 62 -7.27 -4.39 -6.96
CA GLU A 62 -8.19 -5.18 -7.79
C GLU A 62 -7.47 -6.15 -8.74
N PRO A 63 -6.47 -5.74 -9.54
CA PRO A 63 -5.76 -6.69 -10.43
C PRO A 63 -5.03 -7.80 -9.66
N LEU A 64 -4.55 -7.53 -8.44
CA LEU A 64 -3.92 -8.54 -7.59
C LEU A 64 -4.96 -9.52 -7.04
N GLY A 65 -6.14 -9.03 -6.67
CA GLY A 65 -7.27 -9.85 -6.26
C GLY A 65 -7.68 -10.83 -7.36
N GLU A 66 -7.78 -10.34 -8.60
CA GLU A 66 -8.09 -11.17 -9.78
C GLU A 66 -7.03 -12.26 -10.01
N LEU A 67 -5.74 -11.91 -9.98
CA LEU A 67 -4.65 -12.87 -10.22
C LEU A 67 -4.54 -13.94 -9.12
N CYS A 68 -4.82 -13.58 -7.87
CA CYS A 68 -4.68 -14.48 -6.72
C CYS A 68 -5.99 -15.17 -6.31
N GLY A 69 -7.13 -14.80 -6.91
CA GLY A 69 -8.45 -15.25 -6.47
C GLY A 69 -8.84 -14.74 -5.07
N LEU A 70 -8.35 -13.56 -4.68
CA LEU A 70 -8.58 -12.94 -3.37
C LEU A 70 -9.55 -11.77 -3.48
N THR A 71 -10.37 -11.59 -2.45
CA THR A 71 -11.24 -10.41 -2.32
C THR A 71 -10.48 -9.25 -1.68
N VAL A 72 -10.64 -8.05 -2.24
CA VAL A 72 -10.16 -6.80 -1.65
C VAL A 72 -11.09 -6.39 -0.51
N GLN A 73 -10.58 -6.36 0.72
CA GLN A 73 -11.33 -6.04 1.93
C GLN A 73 -11.00 -4.64 2.43
N HIS A 74 -12.01 -3.91 2.89
CA HIS A 74 -11.83 -2.55 3.38
C HIS A 74 -11.43 -2.55 4.85
N ASP A 75 -10.47 -1.70 5.18
CA ASP A 75 -10.09 -1.39 6.55
C ASP A 75 -10.04 0.13 6.72
N ALA A 76 -11.00 0.66 7.49
CA ALA A 76 -11.11 2.09 7.77
C ALA A 76 -9.90 2.65 8.54
N ARG A 77 -9.05 1.79 9.12
CA ARG A 77 -7.79 2.18 9.76
C ARG A 77 -6.72 2.61 8.76
N LEU A 78 -6.90 2.32 7.47
CA LEU A 78 -5.98 2.67 6.39
C LEU A 78 -6.38 3.94 5.61
N GLU A 79 -7.45 4.64 6.01
CA GLU A 79 -7.93 5.89 5.38
C GLU A 79 -6.96 7.07 5.52
N GLU A 80 -7.05 8.05 4.60
CA GLU A 80 -6.38 9.35 4.78
C GLU A 80 -6.70 9.92 6.16
N ASP A 81 -5.74 10.62 6.76
CA ASP A 81 -5.86 11.23 8.09
C ASP A 81 -6.12 10.23 9.24
N SER A 82 -5.98 8.91 9.01
CA SER A 82 -6.11 7.91 10.06
C SER A 82 -5.05 8.13 11.16
N PRO A 83 -5.44 8.21 12.44
CA PRO A 83 -4.49 8.39 13.54
C PRO A 83 -3.41 7.31 13.55
N LEU A 84 -2.19 7.68 13.95
CA LEU A 84 -1.03 6.79 13.98
C LEU A 84 -1.31 5.48 14.73
N GLU A 85 -1.92 5.55 15.91
CA GLU A 85 -2.23 4.36 16.72
C GLU A 85 -3.18 3.41 15.99
N ARG A 86 -4.13 3.98 15.25
CA ARG A 86 -5.14 3.24 14.51
C ARG A 86 -4.53 2.58 13.27
N SER A 87 -3.73 3.31 12.50
CA SER A 87 -3.05 2.77 11.31
C SER A 87 -1.97 1.75 11.68
N LEU A 88 -1.21 1.96 12.76
CA LEU A 88 -0.26 0.96 13.28
C LEU A 88 -0.95 -0.34 13.70
N ALA A 89 -2.08 -0.26 14.39
CA ALA A 89 -2.85 -1.46 14.76
C ALA A 89 -3.27 -2.27 13.52
N ALA A 90 -3.58 -1.63 12.40
CA ALA A 90 -3.89 -2.34 11.15
C ALA A 90 -2.69 -3.11 10.59
N ILE A 91 -1.47 -2.59 10.77
CA ILE A 91 -0.24 -3.26 10.36
C ILE A 91 0.09 -4.43 11.31
N GLU A 92 -0.07 -4.23 12.62
CA GLU A 92 0.23 -5.24 13.65
C GLU A 92 -0.78 -6.41 13.65
N ASP A 93 -2.05 -6.14 13.35
CA ASP A 93 -3.10 -7.15 13.27
C ASP A 93 -3.09 -7.93 11.94
N ALA A 94 -2.38 -7.44 10.92
CA ALA A 94 -2.37 -8.06 9.60
C ALA A 94 -1.66 -9.43 9.63
N PRO A 95 -2.24 -10.47 9.00
CA PRO A 95 -1.58 -11.76 8.96
C PRO A 95 -0.35 -11.72 8.05
N ASP A 96 0.57 -12.66 8.28
CA ASP A 96 1.71 -12.95 7.40
C ASP A 96 1.30 -12.95 5.92
N ASN A 97 2.12 -12.33 5.06
CA ASN A 97 1.88 -12.16 3.62
C ASN A 97 0.64 -11.30 3.24
N ALA A 98 0.09 -10.51 4.16
CA ALA A 98 -0.94 -9.55 3.78
C ALA A 98 -0.39 -8.47 2.85
N VAL A 99 -1.25 -7.99 1.94
CA VAL A 99 -1.01 -6.80 1.12
C VAL A 99 -1.99 -5.73 1.54
N LEU A 100 -1.46 -4.59 1.98
CA LEU A 100 -2.23 -3.46 2.48
C LEU A 100 -2.06 -2.28 1.52
N CYS A 101 -3.14 -1.59 1.16
CA CYS A 101 -3.06 -0.36 0.38
C CYS A 101 -3.56 0.87 1.16
N SER A 102 -2.75 1.93 1.16
CA SER A 102 -3.05 3.17 1.88
C SER A 102 -2.45 4.40 1.16
N HIS A 103 -2.33 5.52 1.87
CA HIS A 103 -2.11 6.85 1.33
C HIS A 103 -0.73 7.42 1.63
N GLY A 104 -0.43 8.57 1.03
CA GLY A 104 0.90 9.18 1.08
C GLY A 104 1.24 9.89 2.39
N ASP A 105 0.23 10.19 3.19
CA ASP A 105 0.26 10.76 4.54
C ASP A 105 0.31 9.66 5.61
N VAL A 106 -0.49 8.61 5.45
CA VAL A 106 -0.62 7.53 6.45
C VAL A 106 0.58 6.60 6.49
N ILE A 107 1.08 6.18 5.32
CA ILE A 107 2.17 5.20 5.23
C ILE A 107 3.45 5.70 5.91
N PRO A 108 3.95 6.92 5.61
CA PRO A 108 5.14 7.42 6.29
C PRO A 108 5.00 7.47 7.81
N ASP A 109 3.81 7.80 8.33
CA ASP A 109 3.57 7.93 9.76
C ASP A 109 3.74 6.59 10.49
N PHE A 110 3.09 5.52 10.04
CA PHE A 110 3.28 4.23 10.70
C PHE A 110 4.65 3.61 10.42
N ILE A 111 5.27 3.86 9.26
CA ILE A 111 6.66 3.42 9.01
C ILE A 111 7.61 4.08 10.03
N ASN A 112 7.45 5.39 10.26
CA ASN A 112 8.21 6.11 11.29
C ASN A 112 7.90 5.57 12.69
N GLY A 113 6.65 5.21 12.97
CA GLY A 113 6.24 4.55 14.21
C GLY A 113 6.97 3.22 14.44
N LEU A 114 7.05 2.38 13.42
CA LEU A 114 7.78 1.11 13.46
C LEU A 114 9.30 1.32 13.63
N ILE A 115 9.88 2.31 12.95
CA ILE A 115 11.31 2.66 13.13
C ILE A 115 11.60 3.07 14.58
N ARG A 116 10.73 3.89 15.18
CA ARG A 116 10.85 4.28 16.61
C ARG A 116 10.74 3.10 17.57
N ARG A 117 10.12 1.99 17.13
CA ARG A 117 10.00 0.73 17.88
C ARG A 117 11.14 -0.25 17.59
N GLY A 118 12.13 0.15 16.80
CA GLY A 118 13.35 -0.63 16.55
C GLY A 118 13.39 -1.35 15.20
N MET A 119 12.49 -1.05 14.27
CA MET A 119 12.58 -1.55 12.89
C MET A 119 13.68 -0.80 12.12
N ASP A 120 14.63 -1.54 11.54
CA ASP A 120 15.71 -0.97 10.75
C ASP A 120 15.29 -0.64 9.31
N MET A 121 15.73 0.50 8.79
CA MET A 121 15.53 0.88 7.40
C MET A 121 16.80 1.47 6.80
N HIS A 122 17.52 0.67 6.00
CA HIS A 122 18.83 1.04 5.47
C HIS A 122 18.79 1.93 4.22
N ASN A 123 17.62 2.13 3.59
CA ASN A 123 17.47 2.95 2.38
C ASN A 123 16.10 3.66 2.35
N SER A 124 15.90 4.63 3.25
CA SER A 124 14.65 5.40 3.27
C SER A 124 14.49 6.25 2.00
N PRO A 125 13.35 6.17 1.30
CA PRO A 125 13.12 7.00 0.12
C PRO A 125 13.00 8.46 0.51
N LEU A 126 13.50 9.36 -0.34
CA LEU A 126 13.35 10.80 -0.15
C LEU A 126 11.89 11.25 -0.14
N ALA A 127 11.03 10.53 -0.87
CA ALA A 127 9.59 10.73 -0.86
C ALA A 127 8.90 9.42 -1.20
N LEU A 128 7.79 9.14 -0.51
CA LEU A 128 6.93 8.02 -0.85
C LEU A 128 6.25 8.31 -2.18
N ARG A 129 6.40 7.47 -3.21
CA ARG A 129 5.83 7.71 -4.55
C ARG A 129 4.54 6.91 -4.75
N LYS A 130 3.61 7.40 -5.57
CA LYS A 130 2.40 6.62 -5.90
C LYS A 130 2.80 5.30 -6.57
N ALA A 131 2.13 4.20 -6.23
CA ALA A 131 2.44 2.83 -6.68
C ALA A 131 3.76 2.23 -6.18
N SER A 132 4.43 2.84 -5.20
CA SER A 132 5.54 2.19 -4.50
C SER A 132 5.02 1.23 -3.42
N ALA A 133 5.88 0.36 -2.92
CA ALA A 133 5.56 -0.51 -1.79
C ALA A 133 6.69 -0.51 -0.75
N PHE A 134 6.33 -0.78 0.51
CA PHE A 134 7.27 -1.28 1.51
C PHE A 134 7.08 -2.77 1.69
N VAL A 135 8.16 -3.49 1.92
CA VAL A 135 8.16 -4.87 2.39
C VAL A 135 8.59 -4.85 3.85
N LEU A 136 7.69 -5.19 4.75
CA LEU A 136 7.93 -5.16 6.19
C LEU A 136 8.20 -6.56 6.69
N HIS A 137 9.42 -6.82 7.14
CA HIS A 137 9.82 -8.10 7.70
C HIS A 137 9.61 -8.10 9.21
N HIS A 138 9.02 -9.19 9.72
CA HIS A 138 8.81 -9.36 11.15
C HIS A 138 9.12 -10.77 11.62
N VAL A 139 9.51 -10.89 12.88
CA VAL A 139 9.81 -12.14 13.60
C VAL A 139 9.05 -12.12 14.92
N ASN A 140 8.20 -13.13 15.17
CA ASN A 140 7.38 -13.23 16.39
C ASN A 140 6.57 -11.95 16.69
N GLY A 141 5.99 -11.34 15.64
CA GLY A 141 5.21 -10.10 15.72
C GLY A 141 6.03 -8.81 15.85
N LEU A 142 7.37 -8.88 15.93
CA LEU A 142 8.24 -7.72 15.98
C LEU A 142 8.78 -7.38 14.59
N PHE A 143 8.50 -6.18 14.09
CA PHE A 143 9.05 -5.68 12.83
C PHE A 143 10.53 -5.37 12.98
N THR A 144 11.37 -6.01 12.17
CA THR A 144 12.83 -5.94 12.29
C THR A 144 13.47 -5.14 11.16
N HIS A 145 12.94 -5.24 9.94
CA HIS A 145 13.50 -4.57 8.77
C HIS A 145 12.43 -4.19 7.75
N ALA A 146 12.62 -3.06 7.06
CA ALA A 146 11.81 -2.67 5.91
C ALA A 146 12.66 -2.43 4.65
N GLU A 147 12.16 -2.94 3.52
CA GLU A 147 12.65 -2.62 2.19
C GLU A 147 11.68 -1.69 1.47
N TYR A 148 12.20 -0.79 0.63
CA TYR A 148 11.39 0.06 -0.22
C TYR A 148 11.48 -0.39 -1.68
N TRP A 149 10.32 -0.57 -2.29
CA TRP A 149 10.16 -0.89 -3.70
C TRP A 149 9.66 0.34 -4.45
N GLU A 150 10.50 0.85 -5.35
CA GLU A 150 10.13 1.92 -6.26
C GLU A 150 8.89 1.56 -7.09
N PRO A 151 8.09 2.55 -7.52
CA PRO A 151 6.98 2.32 -8.42
C PRO A 151 7.44 1.60 -9.71
N PRO A 152 6.57 0.79 -10.31
CA PRO A 152 6.85 0.19 -11.62
C PRO A 152 7.26 1.26 -12.64
N ALA A 153 8.39 1.00 -13.32
CA ALA A 153 8.87 1.84 -14.40
C ALA A 153 8.21 1.39 -15.71
N PHE A 154 7.60 2.33 -16.41
CA PHE A 154 7.10 2.12 -17.78
C PHE A 154 7.99 2.92 -18.71
N GLN A 155 8.44 2.30 -19.80
CA GLN A 155 9.08 3.06 -20.88
C GLN A 155 8.02 3.99 -21.47
N SER A 156 8.29 5.29 -21.48
CA SER A 156 7.52 6.23 -22.28
C SER A 156 7.83 5.89 -23.74
N ASN A 157 6.82 5.48 -24.52
CA ASN A 157 6.93 5.50 -25.98
C ASN A 157 7.14 6.94 -26.47
#